data_AF-A0A939X503-F1
#
_entry.id   AF-A0A939X503-F1
#
_cell.length_a   1.000
_cell.length_b   1.000
_cell.length_c   1.000
_cell.angle_alpha   90.00
_cell.angle_beta   90.00
_cell.angle_gamma   90.00
#
_symmetry.space_group_name_H-M   'P 1'
#
loop_
_entity.id
_entity.type
_entity.pdbx_description
1 polymer ?
#
loop_
_entity_poly.entity_id
_entity_poly.type
_entity_poly.pdbx_seq_one_letter_code
_entity_poly.pdbx_strand_id
1 'polypeptide(L)'
;MKKLFLSFLLLCLFAALITGCKKDKASDNTATAVTEETETTSAKVVQAPDVNGIMISGWYYSLGEDKDGNELMVAESEAKVGTPVKLYSDSNEELGVITKKDAAVDGGGTRDFVKVFSEDFDQDFWVRDYAVVPFAAGGVVTEENIFLYTKPDLASIGTRVVEPFSIFAVFDEAPEGDKDGRFYKIRYYINDGKTYTVNGYLLKKNVETNVPYEMIQCRERIEALKEEIAKDENSVDSYVMDELNEIYTYYADKYNGSASKGIN
;
A
#
# COMPACT_ATOMS: atom_id res chain seq x y z
N MET A 1 -49.38 -16.43 10.16
CA MET A 1 -50.29 -16.52 8.98
C MET A 1 -49.46 -16.29 7.71
N LYS A 2 -48.67 -17.28 7.29
CA LYS A 2 -48.73 -18.00 6.00
C LYS A 2 -49.74 -17.53 4.93
N LYS A 3 -49.23 -17.52 3.68
CA LYS A 3 -49.85 -17.48 2.34
C LYS A 3 -50.07 -16.04 1.81
N LEU A 4 -49.75 -15.70 0.56
CA LEU A 4 -50.07 -16.41 -0.69
C LEU A 4 -49.10 -16.08 -1.87
N PHE A 5 -48.78 -17.14 -2.63
CA PHE A 5 -48.71 -17.29 -4.11
C PHE A 5 -47.70 -16.44 -4.91
N LEU A 6 -46.67 -17.02 -5.56
CA LEU A 6 -46.62 -18.05 -6.62
C LEU A 6 -47.15 -17.57 -7.99
N SER A 7 -46.34 -17.86 -9.02
CA SER A 7 -46.59 -17.82 -10.49
C SER A 7 -46.15 -16.51 -11.18
N PHE A 8 -45.44 -16.48 -12.32
CA PHE A 8 -45.43 -17.37 -13.48
C PHE A 8 -44.09 -17.30 -14.26
N LEU A 9 -43.75 -18.43 -14.86
CA LEU A 9 -42.67 -18.73 -15.83
C LEU A 9 -43.02 -18.24 -17.26
N LEU A 10 -42.06 -18.36 -18.20
CA LEU A 10 -42.08 -18.19 -19.69
C LEU A 10 -41.72 -16.79 -20.22
N LEU A 11 -41.02 -16.57 -21.35
CA LEU A 11 -40.23 -17.34 -22.33
C LEU A 11 -39.94 -16.36 -23.50
N CYS A 12 -38.82 -16.57 -24.22
CA CYS A 12 -38.50 -16.26 -25.63
C CYS A 12 -37.06 -15.72 -25.69
N LEU A 13 -36.03 -16.54 -25.94
CA LEU A 13 -35.66 -17.18 -27.22
C LEU A 13 -35.54 -16.16 -28.37
N PHE A 14 -34.32 -15.70 -28.62
CA PHE A 14 -33.90 -15.22 -29.94
C PHE A 14 -32.50 -15.76 -30.23
N ALA A 15 -32.45 -16.68 -31.18
CA ALA A 15 -31.24 -17.11 -31.88
C ALA A 15 -31.44 -16.83 -33.38
N ALA A 16 -30.50 -16.13 -33.99
CA ALA A 16 -30.20 -16.12 -35.43
C ALA A 16 -28.83 -15.45 -35.57
N LEU A 17 -27.72 -16.19 -35.68
CA LEU A 17 -27.13 -16.73 -36.92
C LEU A 17 -27.09 -15.72 -38.09
N ILE A 18 -25.89 -15.23 -38.38
CA ILE A 18 -25.50 -14.82 -39.73
C ILE A 18 -24.20 -15.54 -40.07
N THR A 19 -24.29 -16.43 -41.05
CA THR A 19 -23.18 -17.05 -41.79
C THR A 19 -23.23 -16.58 -43.25
N GLY A 20 -22.07 -16.33 -43.84
CA GLY A 20 -21.82 -16.24 -45.29
C GLY A 20 -20.31 -16.05 -45.51
N CYS A 21 -19.52 -17.08 -45.92
CA CYS A 21 -19.24 -17.60 -47.29
C CYS A 21 -18.75 -16.50 -48.27
N LYS A 22 -17.70 -16.61 -49.12
CA LYS A 22 -16.68 -17.61 -49.55
C LYS A 22 -15.69 -16.81 -50.45
N LYS A 23 -14.36 -17.01 -50.38
CA LYS A 23 -13.47 -17.82 -51.28
C LYS A 23 -13.10 -17.20 -52.66
N ASP A 24 -11.79 -16.94 -52.84
CA ASP A 24 -11.01 -17.02 -54.10
C ASP A 24 -9.61 -17.60 -53.72
N LYS A 25 -9.26 -18.86 -54.04
CA LYS A 25 -8.63 -19.44 -55.24
C LYS A 25 -7.24 -18.90 -55.65
N ALA A 26 -6.21 -19.60 -55.14
CA ALA A 26 -5.04 -20.20 -55.79
C ALA A 26 -4.22 -19.47 -56.88
N SER A 27 -2.91 -19.38 -56.63
CA SER A 27 -1.85 -19.55 -57.64
C SER A 27 -0.66 -20.28 -56.98
N ASP A 28 -0.26 -21.40 -57.59
CA ASP A 28 0.93 -22.18 -57.24
C ASP A 28 2.22 -21.39 -57.56
N ASN A 29 3.25 -21.59 -56.73
CA ASN A 29 4.56 -22.02 -57.22
C ASN A 29 5.44 -22.56 -56.08
N THR A 30 6.01 -23.71 -56.37
CA THR A 30 6.88 -24.60 -55.61
C THR A 30 8.20 -23.95 -55.20
N ALA A 31 8.64 -24.11 -53.95
CA ALA A 31 9.87 -24.84 -53.57
C ALA A 31 10.42 -24.48 -52.18
N THR A 32 10.81 -25.54 -51.47
CA THR A 32 11.81 -25.63 -50.40
C THR A 32 11.37 -25.22 -48.98
N ALA A 33 11.26 -26.26 -48.15
CA ALA A 33 11.19 -26.18 -46.71
C ALA A 33 12.45 -25.51 -46.13
N VAL A 34 12.23 -24.46 -45.34
CA VAL A 34 13.02 -24.16 -44.15
C VAL A 34 12.00 -23.90 -43.06
N THR A 35 11.92 -24.83 -42.11
CA THR A 35 11.17 -24.67 -40.88
C THR A 35 11.90 -23.61 -40.05
N GLU A 36 11.59 -22.33 -40.27
CA GLU A 36 11.83 -21.32 -39.24
C GLU A 36 10.76 -21.52 -38.19
N GLU A 37 11.12 -22.21 -37.11
CA GLU A 37 10.45 -22.07 -35.84
C GLU A 37 10.51 -20.59 -35.48
N THR A 38 9.45 -19.86 -35.82
CA THR A 38 9.18 -18.57 -35.20
C THR A 38 8.71 -18.90 -33.79
N GLU A 39 9.67 -19.21 -32.90
CA GLU A 39 9.48 -19.00 -31.48
C GLU A 39 9.19 -17.52 -31.31
N THR A 40 7.91 -17.17 -31.36
CA THR A 40 7.42 -15.94 -30.75
C THR A 40 7.47 -16.20 -29.25
N THR A 41 8.68 -16.24 -28.69
CA THR A 41 8.87 -15.93 -27.28
C THR A 41 8.46 -14.47 -27.16
N SER A 42 7.18 -14.26 -26.90
CA SER A 42 6.70 -13.07 -26.20
C SER A 42 7.41 -13.09 -24.84
N ALA A 43 8.67 -12.69 -24.82
CA ALA A 43 9.37 -12.34 -23.61
C ALA A 43 8.52 -11.24 -23.00
N LYS A 44 7.72 -11.61 -22.00
CA LYS A 44 7.01 -10.66 -21.15
C LYS A 44 8.13 -9.81 -20.57
N VAL A 45 8.29 -8.59 -21.09
CA VAL A 45 9.28 -7.65 -20.58
C VAL A 45 8.94 -7.51 -19.11
N VAL A 46 9.78 -8.06 -18.25
CA VAL A 46 9.61 -7.93 -16.80
C VAL A 46 9.94 -6.47 -16.51
N GLN A 47 8.89 -5.67 -16.39
CA GLN A 47 9.02 -4.26 -16.06
C GLN A 47 9.64 -4.14 -14.67
N ALA A 48 10.66 -3.31 -14.54
CA ALA A 48 11.25 -3.00 -13.25
C ALA A 48 10.25 -2.18 -12.42
N PRO A 49 10.25 -2.31 -11.08
CA PRO A 49 9.39 -1.49 -10.25
C PRO A 49 9.90 -0.04 -10.28
N ASP A 50 8.99 0.90 -10.55
CA ASP A 50 9.35 2.29 -10.91
C ASP A 50 8.53 3.35 -10.17
N VAL A 51 7.42 2.95 -9.53
CA VAL A 51 6.58 3.85 -8.76
C VAL A 51 6.96 3.80 -7.28
N ASN A 52 7.24 4.96 -6.68
CA ASN A 52 7.43 5.05 -5.23
C ASN A 52 6.11 4.81 -4.51
N GLY A 53 6.15 4.11 -3.38
CA GLY A 53 5.04 4.08 -2.45
C GLY A 53 5.47 3.77 -1.04
N ILE A 54 4.49 3.79 -0.15
CA ILE A 54 4.70 3.63 1.28
C ILE A 54 3.67 2.65 1.84
N MET A 55 4.13 1.72 2.66
CA MET A 55 3.25 0.86 3.44
C MET A 55 2.59 1.68 4.54
N ILE A 56 1.27 1.57 4.68
CA ILE A 56 0.51 2.21 5.75
C ILE A 56 -0.18 1.22 6.67
N SER A 57 -0.22 -0.07 6.30
CA SER A 57 -0.68 -1.18 7.13
C SER A 57 -0.39 -2.52 6.46
N GLY A 58 -0.87 -3.61 7.05
CA GLY A 58 -1.09 -4.88 6.34
C GLY A 58 0.08 -5.85 6.41
N TRP A 59 0.12 -6.76 5.46
CA TRP A 59 1.04 -7.89 5.41
C TRP A 59 1.63 -8.02 4.01
N TYR A 60 2.84 -8.54 3.93
CA TYR A 60 3.42 -9.06 2.71
C TYR A 60 2.91 -10.47 2.45
N TYR A 61 2.54 -10.72 1.19
CA TYR A 61 2.01 -11.98 0.72
C TYR A 61 2.86 -12.54 -0.42
N SER A 62 2.98 -13.87 -0.45
CA SER A 62 3.48 -14.62 -1.59
C SER A 62 2.31 -15.29 -2.32
N LEU A 63 2.55 -15.66 -3.58
CA LEU A 63 1.60 -16.47 -4.34
C LEU A 63 1.86 -17.95 -4.03
N GLY A 64 0.86 -18.63 -3.51
CA GLY A 64 0.85 -20.07 -3.26
C GLY A 64 -0.34 -20.75 -3.95
N GLU A 65 -0.53 -22.02 -3.63
CA GLU A 65 -1.63 -22.85 -4.13
C GLU A 65 -2.35 -23.55 -2.97
N ASP A 66 -3.67 -23.70 -3.08
CA ASP A 66 -4.44 -24.51 -2.14
C ASP A 66 -4.28 -26.01 -2.46
N LYS A 67 -4.83 -26.85 -1.59
CA LYS A 67 -4.87 -28.31 -1.76
C LYS A 67 -5.53 -28.78 -3.07
N ASP A 68 -6.34 -27.92 -3.71
CA ASP A 68 -7.07 -28.20 -4.94
C ASP A 68 -6.36 -27.59 -6.17
N GLY A 69 -5.18 -26.96 -5.98
CA GLY A 69 -4.36 -26.35 -7.02
C GLY A 69 -4.81 -24.95 -7.44
N ASN A 70 -5.68 -24.28 -6.67
CA ASN A 70 -6.07 -22.91 -6.95
C ASN A 70 -5.08 -21.93 -6.34
N GLU A 71 -4.75 -20.87 -7.08
CA GLU A 71 -3.89 -19.79 -6.57
C GLU A 71 -4.50 -19.09 -5.35
N LEU A 72 -3.67 -18.85 -4.34
CA LEU A 72 -4.03 -18.05 -3.17
C LEU A 72 -2.86 -17.22 -2.68
N MET A 73 -3.17 -16.14 -1.96
CA MET A 73 -2.18 -15.30 -1.31
C MET A 73 -1.91 -15.82 0.10
N VAL A 74 -0.65 -16.21 0.34
CA VAL A 74 -0.16 -16.70 1.64
C VAL A 74 0.50 -15.55 2.36
N ALA A 75 0.07 -15.27 3.60
CA ALA A 75 0.70 -14.23 4.40
C ALA A 75 2.09 -14.69 4.86
N GLU A 76 3.12 -13.88 4.61
CA GLU A 76 4.50 -14.18 4.94
C GLU A 76 4.93 -13.44 6.21
N SER A 77 4.74 -12.12 6.21
CA SER A 77 5.19 -11.25 7.30
C SER A 77 4.36 -9.98 7.39
N GLU A 78 4.28 -9.42 8.59
CA GLU A 78 3.60 -8.14 8.79
C GLU A 78 4.42 -7.02 8.18
N ALA A 79 3.76 -6.15 7.42
CA ALA A 79 4.40 -5.00 6.83
C ALA A 79 4.54 -3.90 7.88
N LYS A 80 5.77 -3.41 8.05
CA LYS A 80 6.07 -2.27 8.90
C LYS A 80 5.43 -1.01 8.31
N VAL A 81 4.63 -0.31 9.10
CA VAL A 81 4.03 0.96 8.70
C VAL A 81 5.14 1.98 8.45
N GLY A 82 5.03 2.73 7.36
CA GLY A 82 6.05 3.66 6.90
C GLY A 82 7.14 3.04 6.02
N THR A 83 7.18 1.72 5.81
CA THR A 83 8.20 1.13 4.95
C THR A 83 8.07 1.60 3.50
N PRO A 84 9.13 2.16 2.89
CA PRO A 84 9.13 2.51 1.48
C PRO A 84 9.18 1.24 0.63
N VAL A 85 8.38 1.22 -0.45
CA VAL A 85 8.34 0.14 -1.42
C VAL A 85 8.35 0.70 -2.83
N LYS A 86 8.78 -0.12 -3.78
CA LYS A 86 8.64 0.18 -5.21
C LYS A 86 7.49 -0.62 -5.77
N LEU A 87 6.65 0.01 -6.57
CA LEU A 87 5.50 -0.62 -7.18
C LEU A 87 5.76 -0.80 -8.67
N TYR A 88 5.18 -1.86 -9.21
CA TYR A 88 5.22 -2.14 -10.64
C TYR A 88 4.09 -1.38 -11.33
N SER A 89 4.43 -0.47 -12.25
CA SER A 89 3.41 0.06 -13.17
C SER A 89 3.03 -0.99 -14.22
N ASP A 90 1.83 -0.91 -14.80
CA ASP A 90 1.40 -1.77 -15.91
C ASP A 90 2.04 -1.28 -17.20
N SER A 91 2.68 -2.19 -17.94
CA SER A 91 3.42 -1.90 -19.17
C SER A 91 2.50 -1.65 -20.36
N ASN A 92 1.23 -2.03 -20.26
CA ASN A 92 0.25 -1.92 -21.34
C ASN A 92 -0.69 -0.70 -21.19
N GLU A 93 -0.58 0.05 -20.09
CA GLU A 93 -1.43 1.21 -19.80
C GLU A 93 -0.62 2.50 -19.63
N GLU A 94 -1.32 3.63 -19.44
CA GLU A 94 -0.71 4.93 -19.15
C GLU A 94 0.26 4.82 -17.96
N LEU A 95 1.42 5.50 -18.06
CA LEU A 95 2.38 5.60 -16.96
C LEU A 95 1.65 6.00 -15.68
N GLY A 96 1.68 5.12 -14.68
CA GLY A 96 1.09 5.36 -13.37
C GLY A 96 -0.05 4.41 -12.99
N VAL A 97 -0.50 3.54 -13.89
CA VAL A 97 -1.39 2.42 -13.51
C VAL A 97 -0.57 1.38 -12.77
N ILE A 98 -1.01 0.99 -11.57
CA ILE A 98 -0.32 0.02 -10.72
C ILE A 98 -0.75 -1.41 -11.07
N THR A 99 0.21 -2.34 -11.14
CA THR A 99 -0.04 -3.76 -11.34
C THR A 99 -0.87 -4.32 -10.19
N LYS A 100 -2.09 -4.76 -10.52
CA LYS A 100 -3.04 -5.35 -9.57
C LYS A 100 -3.38 -6.79 -9.92
N LYS A 101 -3.80 -7.55 -8.91
CA LYS A 101 -4.35 -8.91 -9.07
C LYS A 101 -5.44 -9.16 -8.04
N ASP A 102 -6.54 -9.73 -8.48
CA ASP A 102 -7.57 -10.26 -7.59
C ASP A 102 -7.18 -11.70 -7.23
N ALA A 103 -7.08 -12.00 -5.94
CA ALA A 103 -6.72 -13.33 -5.48
C ALA A 103 -7.44 -13.69 -4.17
N ALA A 104 -7.69 -14.99 -4.00
CA ALA A 104 -8.16 -15.53 -2.73
C ALA A 104 -7.06 -15.41 -1.67
N VAL A 105 -7.46 -15.35 -0.41
CA VAL A 105 -6.56 -15.49 0.74
C VAL A 105 -6.91 -16.76 1.45
N ASP A 106 -5.91 -17.44 2.01
CA ASP A 106 -6.16 -18.64 2.79
C ASP A 106 -7.24 -18.40 3.87
N GLY A 107 -8.24 -19.26 3.91
CA GLY A 107 -9.40 -19.14 4.81
C GLY A 107 -10.30 -17.92 4.59
N GLY A 108 -10.12 -17.17 3.51
CA GLY A 108 -10.79 -15.89 3.24
C GLY A 108 -11.46 -15.80 1.87
N GLY A 109 -12.03 -14.62 1.59
CA GLY A 109 -12.56 -14.31 0.26
C GLY A 109 -11.52 -13.62 -0.63
N THR A 110 -11.85 -13.51 -1.93
CA THR A 110 -11.06 -12.74 -2.90
C THR A 110 -10.92 -11.28 -2.47
N ARG A 111 -9.73 -10.70 -2.65
CA ARG A 111 -9.52 -9.24 -2.63
C ARG A 111 -8.44 -8.84 -3.64
N ASP A 112 -8.26 -7.54 -3.71
CA ASP A 112 -7.35 -6.87 -4.60
C ASP A 112 -5.97 -6.75 -3.96
N PHE A 113 -4.96 -7.10 -4.73
CA PHE A 113 -3.56 -7.02 -4.36
C PHE A 113 -2.79 -6.15 -5.34
N VAL A 114 -1.75 -5.53 -4.82
CA VAL A 114 -0.78 -4.72 -5.53
C VAL A 114 0.57 -5.41 -5.45
N LYS A 115 1.26 -5.50 -6.59
CA LYS A 115 2.62 -6.04 -6.61
C LYS A 115 3.62 -4.96 -6.17
N VAL A 116 4.46 -5.30 -5.21
CA VAL A 116 5.50 -4.42 -4.67
C VAL A 116 6.85 -5.13 -4.65
N PHE A 117 7.92 -4.36 -4.71
CA PHE A 117 9.27 -4.77 -4.40
C PHE A 117 9.68 -4.09 -3.09
N SER A 118 10.13 -4.89 -2.13
CA SER A 118 10.63 -4.38 -0.86
C SER A 118 12.14 -4.41 -0.86
N GLU A 119 12.77 -3.24 -0.81
CA GLU A 119 14.23 -3.11 -0.74
C GLU A 119 14.79 -3.78 0.52
N ASP A 120 14.06 -3.75 1.64
CA ASP A 120 14.46 -4.39 2.91
C ASP A 120 14.67 -5.92 2.80
N PHE A 121 13.95 -6.57 1.88
CA PHE A 121 14.01 -8.01 1.67
C PHE A 121 14.65 -8.38 0.33
N ASP A 122 14.99 -7.40 -0.51
CA ASP A 122 15.47 -7.57 -1.88
C ASP A 122 14.60 -8.53 -2.71
N GLN A 123 13.26 -8.44 -2.55
CA GLN A 123 12.32 -9.34 -3.23
C GLN A 123 10.94 -8.74 -3.48
N ASP A 124 10.20 -9.43 -4.37
CA ASP A 124 8.82 -9.12 -4.72
C ASP A 124 7.83 -9.70 -3.72
N PHE A 125 6.78 -8.92 -3.45
CA PHE A 125 5.62 -9.34 -2.68
C PHE A 125 4.32 -8.85 -3.30
N TRP A 126 3.22 -9.40 -2.81
CA TRP A 126 1.89 -8.83 -2.97
C TRP A 126 1.45 -8.22 -1.65
N VAL A 127 0.77 -7.08 -1.72
CA VAL A 127 0.16 -6.43 -0.55
C VAL A 127 -1.28 -6.08 -0.88
N ARG A 128 -2.13 -5.94 0.13
CA ARG A 128 -3.51 -5.47 -0.09
C ARG A 128 -3.48 -4.06 -0.69
N ASP A 129 -4.42 -3.76 -1.59
CA ASP A 129 -4.49 -2.44 -2.23
C ASP A 129 -4.64 -1.28 -1.23
N TYR A 130 -5.35 -1.48 -0.13
CA TYR A 130 -5.50 -0.49 0.94
C TYR A 130 -4.25 -0.32 1.81
N ALA A 131 -3.35 -1.30 1.79
CA ALA A 131 -2.18 -1.37 2.66
C ALA A 131 -1.00 -0.53 2.16
N VAL A 132 -1.00 -0.17 0.87
CA VAL A 132 0.06 0.62 0.23
C VAL A 132 -0.52 1.87 -0.42
N VAL A 133 0.25 2.95 -0.38
CA VAL A 133 -0.10 4.20 -1.08
C VAL A 133 0.93 4.46 -2.18
N PRO A 134 0.54 4.39 -3.46
CA PRO A 134 1.42 4.75 -4.57
C PRO A 134 1.60 6.28 -4.65
N PHE A 135 2.69 6.71 -5.29
CA PHE A 135 3.04 8.12 -5.49
C PHE A 135 3.05 8.90 -4.18
N ALA A 136 3.67 8.29 -3.18
CA ALA A 136 3.69 8.83 -1.84
C ALA A 136 4.99 8.52 -1.09
N ALA A 137 5.31 9.41 -0.16
CA ALA A 137 6.38 9.25 0.81
C ALA A 137 5.82 9.15 2.24
N GLY A 138 6.62 8.63 3.16
CA GLY A 138 6.29 8.61 4.58
C GLY A 138 6.39 9.98 5.24
N GLY A 139 5.47 10.26 6.15
CA GLY A 139 5.51 11.39 7.06
C GLY A 139 5.07 11.01 8.47
N VAL A 140 5.41 11.87 9.43
CA VAL A 140 5.12 11.68 10.85
C VAL A 140 4.52 12.95 11.44
N VAL A 141 3.56 12.77 12.35
CA VAL A 141 2.99 13.88 13.12
C VAL A 141 3.94 14.27 14.24
N THR A 142 4.26 15.55 14.35
CA THR A 142 5.19 16.06 15.37
C THR A 142 4.52 16.86 16.47
N GLU A 143 3.28 17.32 16.25
CA GLU A 143 2.53 18.16 17.18
C GLU A 143 1.36 17.41 17.81
N GLU A 144 0.98 17.82 19.02
CA GLU A 144 -0.17 17.26 19.73
C GLU A 144 -1.51 17.82 19.24
N ASN A 145 -2.56 17.02 19.40
CA ASN A 145 -3.96 17.42 19.19
C ASN A 145 -4.24 18.06 17.83
N ILE A 146 -3.59 17.56 16.77
CA ILE A 146 -3.81 18.08 15.43
C ILE A 146 -5.06 17.47 14.81
N PHE A 147 -5.83 18.29 14.09
CA PHE A 147 -7.02 17.82 13.40
C PHE A 147 -6.72 17.53 11.94
N LEU A 148 -7.30 16.46 11.42
CA LEU A 148 -7.32 16.18 10.00
C LEU A 148 -8.30 17.13 9.32
N TYR A 149 -7.81 17.87 8.32
CA TYR A 149 -8.63 18.78 7.54
C TYR A 149 -9.32 18.03 6.40
N THR A 150 -10.53 18.43 6.07
CA THR A 150 -11.32 17.86 4.97
C THR A 150 -11.04 18.51 3.62
N LYS A 151 -10.44 19.70 3.63
CA LYS A 151 -9.93 20.47 2.47
C LYS A 151 -8.64 21.19 2.89
N PRO A 152 -7.76 21.60 1.96
CA PRO A 152 -6.56 22.36 2.31
C PRO A 152 -6.88 23.83 2.61
N ASP A 153 -7.70 24.04 3.64
CA ASP A 153 -8.19 25.33 4.12
C ASP A 153 -8.30 25.29 5.64
N LEU A 154 -7.80 26.33 6.32
CA LEU A 154 -7.84 26.45 7.78
C LEU A 154 -9.28 26.43 8.34
N ALA A 155 -10.28 26.82 7.55
CA ALA A 155 -11.69 26.76 7.97
C ALA A 155 -12.30 25.36 7.87
N SER A 156 -11.64 24.41 7.19
CA SER A 156 -12.17 23.08 6.87
C SER A 156 -11.67 21.99 7.83
N ILE A 157 -11.55 22.33 9.11
CA ILE A 157 -11.16 21.39 10.18
C ILE A 157 -12.18 20.25 10.27
N GLY A 158 -11.69 19.01 10.20
CA GLY A 158 -12.50 17.82 10.44
C GLY A 158 -12.63 17.51 11.94
N THR A 159 -13.37 16.45 12.26
CA THR A 159 -13.57 16.01 13.65
C THR A 159 -12.53 15.00 14.13
N ARG A 160 -11.63 14.56 13.24
CA ARG A 160 -10.66 13.52 13.55
C ARG A 160 -9.37 14.14 14.06
N VAL A 161 -9.00 13.77 15.27
CA VAL A 161 -7.67 14.04 15.82
C VAL A 161 -6.70 13.01 15.27
N VAL A 162 -5.50 13.45 14.92
CA VAL A 162 -4.37 12.58 14.57
C VAL A 162 -3.36 12.68 15.71
N GLU A 163 -2.95 11.52 16.23
CA GLU A 163 -2.07 11.45 17.39
C GLU A 163 -0.64 11.82 17.02
N PRO A 164 0.15 12.37 17.97
CA PRO A 164 1.59 12.50 17.82
C PRO A 164 2.23 11.20 17.37
N PHE A 165 3.30 11.29 16.58
CA PHE A 165 4.07 10.16 16.06
C PHE A 165 3.33 9.22 15.11
N SER A 166 2.04 9.46 14.85
CA SER A 166 1.29 8.77 13.80
C SER A 166 2.01 8.86 12.45
N ILE A 167 2.23 7.69 11.84
CA ILE A 167 2.75 7.58 10.47
C ILE A 167 1.61 7.76 9.45
N PHE A 168 1.89 8.50 8.38
CA PHE A 168 0.99 8.65 7.26
C PHE A 168 1.74 8.69 5.92
N ALA A 169 1.00 8.46 4.84
CA ALA A 169 1.46 8.67 3.49
C ALA A 169 1.20 10.12 3.05
N VAL A 170 2.20 10.79 2.47
CA VAL A 170 2.09 12.09 1.80
C VAL A 170 2.09 11.85 0.31
N PHE A 171 1.04 12.26 -0.38
CA PHE A 171 1.01 12.17 -1.83
C PHE A 171 2.00 13.18 -2.46
N ASP A 172 2.66 12.75 -3.53
CA ASP A 172 3.62 13.58 -4.29
C ASP A 172 2.95 14.83 -4.90
N GLU A 173 1.66 14.69 -5.22
CA GLU A 173 0.85 15.78 -5.76
C GLU A 173 0.50 16.82 -4.68
N ALA A 174 0.73 18.08 -5.00
CA ALA A 174 0.27 19.19 -4.18
C ALA A 174 -1.27 19.20 -4.07
N PRO A 175 -1.84 19.54 -2.91
CA PRO A 175 -3.28 19.66 -2.74
C PRO A 175 -3.89 20.68 -3.71
N GLU A 176 -4.91 20.26 -4.47
CA GLU A 176 -5.72 21.21 -5.23
C GLU A 176 -6.39 22.24 -4.31
N GLY A 177 -6.27 23.52 -4.66
CA GLY A 177 -6.88 24.62 -3.90
C GLY A 177 -6.05 25.17 -2.74
N ASP A 178 -4.90 24.57 -2.42
CA ASP A 178 -3.96 25.13 -1.44
C ASP A 178 -3.14 26.29 -2.02
N LYS A 179 -3.75 27.47 -2.09
CA LYS A 179 -3.12 28.65 -2.70
C LYS A 179 -1.84 29.09 -1.99
N ASP A 180 -1.69 28.75 -0.72
CA ASP A 180 -0.58 29.18 0.12
C ASP A 180 0.46 28.07 0.33
N GLY A 181 0.24 26.86 -0.22
CA GLY A 181 1.14 25.72 -0.11
C GLY A 181 1.37 25.24 1.32
N ARG A 182 0.37 25.41 2.21
CA ARG A 182 0.47 25.14 3.65
C ARG A 182 0.10 23.72 4.06
N PHE A 183 -0.46 22.94 3.15
CA PHE A 183 -1.01 21.62 3.45
C PHE A 183 -0.25 20.52 2.69
N TYR A 184 -0.22 19.35 3.30
CA TYR A 184 0.02 18.08 2.60
C TYR A 184 -1.31 17.38 2.39
N LYS A 185 -1.47 16.74 1.22
CA LYS A 185 -2.52 15.75 0.98
C LYS A 185 -1.98 14.43 1.50
N ILE A 186 -2.75 13.76 2.36
CA ILE A 186 -2.27 12.57 3.03
C ILE A 186 -3.27 11.42 2.98
N ARG A 187 -2.77 10.21 3.18
CA ARG A 187 -3.55 9.04 3.61
C ARG A 187 -3.01 8.53 4.93
N TYR A 188 -3.89 8.41 5.91
CA TYR A 188 -3.59 7.98 7.27
C TYR A 188 -4.24 6.64 7.56
N TYR A 189 -3.49 5.72 8.17
CA TYR A 189 -4.04 4.47 8.69
C TYR A 189 -4.68 4.71 10.05
N ILE A 190 -5.87 4.15 10.27
CA ILE A 190 -6.55 4.27 11.56
C ILE A 190 -6.57 2.89 12.20
N ASN A 191 -5.94 2.77 13.36
CA ASN A 191 -5.94 1.53 14.11
C ASN A 191 -7.23 1.36 14.97
N ASP A 192 -8.41 1.55 14.35
CA ASP A 192 -9.72 1.41 15.03
C ASP A 192 -10.41 0.06 14.74
N GLY A 193 -9.79 -0.78 13.91
CA GLY A 193 -10.32 -2.07 13.46
C GLY A 193 -11.56 -1.99 12.54
N LYS A 194 -11.95 -0.80 12.08
CA LYS A 194 -13.16 -0.56 11.26
C LYS A 194 -12.88 0.25 10.00
N THR A 195 -12.12 1.33 10.15
CA THR A 195 -11.71 2.25 9.10
C THR A 195 -10.25 1.97 8.81
N TYR A 196 -9.94 1.21 7.76
CA TYR A 196 -8.54 0.88 7.49
C TYR A 196 -7.74 2.14 7.18
N THR A 197 -8.24 3.05 6.35
CA THR A 197 -7.52 4.27 5.98
C THR A 197 -8.46 5.47 5.77
N VAL A 198 -7.92 6.68 5.93
CA VAL A 198 -8.63 7.93 5.66
C VAL A 198 -7.75 8.89 4.86
N ASN A 199 -8.35 9.54 3.85
CA ASN A 199 -7.69 10.64 3.15
C ASN A 199 -8.02 11.97 3.85
N GLY A 200 -7.07 12.89 3.85
CA GLY A 200 -7.31 14.25 4.35
C GLY A 200 -6.11 15.15 4.14
N TYR A 201 -6.05 16.25 4.89
CA TYR A 201 -4.99 17.23 4.79
C TYR A 201 -4.43 17.58 6.17
N LEU A 202 -3.11 17.72 6.24
CA LEU A 202 -2.39 18.17 7.43
C LEU A 202 -1.59 19.42 7.13
N LEU A 203 -1.44 20.31 8.12
CA LEU A 203 -0.59 21.48 7.99
C LEU A 203 0.88 21.07 7.99
N LYS A 204 1.65 21.57 7.03
CA LYS A 204 3.09 21.26 6.89
C LYS A 204 3.91 21.57 8.14
N LYS A 205 3.52 22.61 8.89
CA LYS A 205 4.22 23.00 10.13
C LYS A 205 4.05 22.01 11.29
N ASN A 206 3.06 21.10 11.21
CA ASN A 206 2.71 20.17 12.27
C ASN A 206 3.28 18.77 12.04
N VAL A 207 4.04 18.59 10.97
CA VAL A 207 4.50 17.29 10.51
C VAL A 207 5.89 17.36 9.91
N GLU A 208 6.57 16.23 9.92
CA GLU A 208 7.82 16.01 9.21
C GLU A 208 7.61 14.97 8.10
N THR A 209 8.33 15.12 6.99
CA THR A 209 8.30 14.21 5.84
C THR A 209 9.71 13.73 5.53
N ASN A 210 9.87 12.60 4.83
CA ASN A 210 11.18 11.99 4.55
C ASN A 210 11.95 11.62 5.82
N VAL A 211 11.23 11.38 6.92
CA VAL A 211 11.80 10.79 8.13
C VAL A 211 11.98 9.29 7.86
N PRO A 212 13.17 8.71 8.07
CA PRO A 212 13.36 7.27 7.94
C PRO A 212 12.33 6.54 8.80
N TYR A 213 11.63 5.56 8.23
CA TYR A 213 10.50 4.92 8.89
C TYR A 213 10.94 4.19 10.16
N GLU A 214 12.18 3.67 10.18
CA GLU A 214 12.81 3.07 11.34
C GLU A 214 12.91 4.06 12.49
N MET A 215 13.13 5.34 12.20
CA MET A 215 13.13 6.39 13.22
C MET A 215 11.75 6.66 13.78
N ILE A 216 10.70 6.50 12.97
CA ILE A 216 9.34 6.64 13.46
C ILE A 216 9.00 5.45 14.38
N GLN A 217 9.37 4.23 13.98
CA GLN A 217 9.22 3.04 14.83
C GLN A 217 9.98 3.17 16.16
N CYS A 218 11.20 3.71 16.12
CA CYS A 218 11.96 4.00 17.33
C CYS A 218 11.25 4.99 18.26
N ARG A 219 10.67 6.07 17.71
CA ARG A 219 9.93 7.06 18.52
C ARG A 219 8.67 6.48 19.15
N GLU A 220 7.87 5.74 18.39
CA GLU A 220 6.68 5.07 18.93
C GLU A 220 7.05 4.09 20.05
N ARG A 221 8.12 3.30 19.85
CA ARG A 221 8.59 2.36 20.87
C ARG A 221 9.13 3.07 22.11
N ILE A 222 9.86 4.18 21.96
CA ILE A 222 10.31 5.01 23.09
C ILE A 222 9.12 5.49 23.93
N GLU A 223 8.07 6.02 23.30
CA GLU A 223 6.89 6.52 24.05
C GLU A 223 6.14 5.37 24.74
N ALA A 224 5.96 4.23 24.08
CA ALA A 224 5.37 3.05 24.71
C ALA A 224 6.17 2.56 25.92
N LEU A 225 7.50 2.52 25.81
CA LEU A 225 8.39 2.16 26.93
C LEU A 225 8.31 3.19 28.06
N LYS A 226 8.23 4.49 27.75
CA LYS A 226 8.02 5.55 28.76
C LYS A 226 6.70 5.37 29.51
N GLU A 227 5.62 5.02 28.82
CA GLU A 227 4.34 4.72 29.48
C GLU A 227 4.40 3.47 30.36
N GLU A 228 5.14 2.45 29.94
CA GLU A 228 5.37 1.24 30.73
C GLU A 228 6.14 1.56 32.01
N ILE A 229 7.21 2.37 31.90
CA ILE A 229 7.99 2.88 33.03
C ILE A 229 7.10 3.68 33.99
N ALA A 230 6.25 4.56 33.47
CA ALA A 230 5.38 5.42 34.27
C ALA A 230 4.28 4.64 35.03
N LYS A 231 3.92 3.42 34.59
CA LYS A 231 2.91 2.59 35.24
C LYS A 231 3.43 1.89 36.50
N ASP A 232 4.74 1.65 36.61
CA ASP A 232 5.36 1.05 37.79
C ASP A 232 6.82 1.50 37.98
N GLU A 233 6.99 2.75 38.46
CA GLU A 233 8.31 3.37 38.67
C GLU A 233 9.24 2.57 39.61
N ASN A 234 8.71 1.66 40.43
CA ASN A 234 9.49 0.87 41.39
C ASN A 234 9.83 -0.54 40.88
N SER A 235 9.33 -0.92 39.70
CA SER A 235 9.51 -2.24 39.08
C SER A 235 9.88 -2.13 37.60
N VAL A 236 10.60 -1.07 37.22
CA VAL A 236 11.09 -0.96 35.84
C VAL A 236 12.08 -2.09 35.58
N ASP A 237 11.68 -3.02 34.72
CA ASP A 237 12.53 -4.12 34.29
C ASP A 237 13.81 -3.56 33.64
N SER A 238 14.97 -4.10 34.02
CA SER A 238 16.24 -3.75 33.38
C SER A 238 16.18 -3.93 31.85
N TYR A 239 15.39 -4.88 31.37
CA TYR A 239 15.15 -5.11 29.95
C TYR A 239 14.52 -3.89 29.24
N VAL A 240 13.55 -3.23 29.90
CA VAL A 240 12.88 -2.02 29.37
C VAL A 240 13.88 -0.87 29.22
N MET A 241 14.78 -0.71 30.21
CA MET A 241 15.82 0.33 30.16
C MET A 241 16.92 0.02 29.13
N ASP A 242 17.29 -1.26 28.99
CA ASP A 242 18.27 -1.69 27.99
C ASP A 242 17.73 -1.49 26.57
N GLU A 243 16.48 -1.89 26.30
CA GLU A 243 15.83 -1.65 25.02
C GLU A 243 15.72 -0.15 24.70
N LEU A 244 15.33 0.65 25.69
CA LEU A 244 15.26 2.11 25.54
C LEU A 244 16.64 2.71 25.17
N ASN A 245 17.71 2.26 25.83
CA ASN A 245 19.08 2.68 25.54
C ASN A 245 19.57 2.24 24.15
N GLU A 246 19.23 1.02 23.72
CA GLU A 246 19.54 0.54 22.37
C GLU A 246 18.86 1.41 21.31
N ILE A 247 17.57 1.72 21.50
CA ILE A 247 16.82 2.57 20.58
C ILE A 247 17.40 3.98 20.54
N TYR A 248 17.74 4.57 21.69
CA TYR A 248 18.40 5.89 21.73
C TYR A 248 19.78 5.87 21.07
N THR A 249 20.55 4.80 21.22
CA THR A 249 21.86 4.65 20.57
C THR A 249 21.70 4.55 19.06
N TYR A 250 20.77 3.74 18.58
CA TYR A 250 20.42 3.66 17.15
C TYR A 250 19.99 5.02 16.60
N TYR A 251 19.16 5.75 17.35
CA TYR A 251 18.72 7.10 17.01
C TYR A 251 19.90 8.08 16.94
N ALA A 252 20.79 8.04 17.93
CA ALA A 252 21.99 8.87 17.98
C ALA A 252 22.94 8.57 16.83
N ASP A 253 23.19 7.31 16.48
CA ASP A 253 24.11 6.93 15.41
C ASP A 253 23.57 7.32 14.03
N LYS A 254 22.25 7.19 13.81
CA LYS A 254 21.62 7.59 12.56
C LYS A 254 21.47 9.11 12.41
N TYR A 255 21.32 9.85 13.51
CA TYR A 255 20.98 11.29 13.48
C TYR A 255 22.10 12.24 13.92
N ASN A 256 23.04 11.84 14.80
CA ASN A 256 24.18 12.68 15.22
C ASN A 256 25.28 12.81 14.16
N GLY A 257 25.16 12.10 13.03
CA GLY A 257 25.86 12.47 11.79
C GLY A 257 25.31 13.75 11.13
N SER A 258 24.14 14.25 11.57
CA SER A 258 23.43 15.38 10.93
C SER A 258 22.79 16.39 11.89
N ALA A 259 22.71 16.14 13.20
CA ALA A 259 22.08 17.06 14.14
C ALA A 259 22.85 17.20 15.46
N SER A 260 24.00 17.86 15.39
CA SER A 260 24.49 18.61 16.55
C SER A 260 23.59 19.83 16.77
N LYS A 261 22.39 19.62 17.32
CA LYS A 261 21.60 20.63 18.05
C LYS A 261 20.27 20.05 18.54
N GLY A 262 20.21 19.81 19.84
CA GLY A 262 19.01 20.10 20.62
C GLY A 262 18.20 18.89 21.05
N ILE A 263 18.67 18.21 22.10
CA ILE A 263 17.79 17.85 23.22
C ILE A 263 18.60 18.14 24.50
N ASN A 264 18.22 19.22 25.17
CA ASN A 264 18.54 19.52 26.57
C ASN A 264 17.23 19.40 27.34
#